data_AF-A0A1I1CH49-F1
#
_entry.id   AF-A0A1I1CH49-F1
#
_cell.length_a   1.000
_cell.length_b   1.000
_cell.length_c   1.000
_cell.angle_alpha   90.00
_cell.angle_beta   90.00
_cell.angle_gamma   90.00
#
_symmetry.space_group_name_H-M   'P 1'
#
loop_
_entity.id
_entity.type
_entity.pdbx_description
1 polymer ?
#
loop_
_entity_poly.entity_id
_entity_poly.type
_entity_poly.pdbx_seq_one_letter_code
_entity_poly.pdbx_strand_id
1 'polypeptide(L)'
;MSASAILDIGFVYVGSWTNDASRPHKATWIRQQSGLYAFIIGDSVMYLGATAFLDKRLRHYSRLAFTNVSGEPREVHRKISSCIKQGIEVAVAARIHPNAPMENLSHELGKLVKEINPIWNAMTEGNFSTQRLSK
;
A
#
# COMPACT_ATOMS: atom_id res chain seq x y z
N MET A 1 7.05 -7.71 -11.09
CA MET A 1 8.35 -7.36 -10.48
C MET A 1 8.45 -8.01 -9.10
N SER A 2 9.63 -8.51 -8.73
CA SER A 2 9.89 -9.18 -7.44
C SER A 2 9.95 -8.20 -6.26
N ALA A 3 9.92 -8.72 -5.03
CA ALA A 3 10.17 -7.92 -3.83
C ALA A 3 11.60 -7.38 -3.80
N SER A 4 12.58 -8.15 -4.31
CA SER A 4 13.97 -7.67 -4.42
C SER A 4 14.10 -6.45 -5.33
N ALA A 5 13.45 -6.48 -6.49
CA ALA A 5 13.56 -5.41 -7.48
C ALA A 5 12.96 -4.07 -7.00
N ILE A 6 11.98 -4.09 -6.09
CA ILE A 6 11.49 -2.83 -5.51
C ILE A 6 12.49 -2.20 -4.54
N LEU A 7 13.29 -3.02 -3.85
CA LEU A 7 14.35 -2.55 -2.96
C LEU A 7 15.51 -1.95 -3.75
N ASP A 8 15.83 -2.52 -4.91
CA ASP A 8 16.87 -2.01 -5.81
C ASP A 8 16.55 -0.62 -6.36
N ILE A 9 15.27 -0.28 -6.51
CA ILE A 9 14.82 1.07 -6.89
C ILE A 9 14.62 2.00 -5.68
N GLY A 10 15.13 1.64 -4.50
CA GLY A 10 15.21 2.53 -3.34
C GLY A 10 14.00 2.52 -2.41
N PHE A 11 13.14 1.50 -2.48
CA PHE A 11 12.24 1.24 -1.37
C PHE A 11 13.01 0.59 -0.21
N VAL A 12 12.61 0.90 1.01
CA VAL A 12 13.18 0.35 2.24
C VAL A 12 12.09 -0.40 2.99
N TYR A 13 12.43 -1.57 3.54
CA TYR A 13 11.50 -2.34 4.35
C TYR A 13 11.07 -1.56 5.60
N VAL A 14 9.77 -1.46 5.82
CA VAL A 14 9.15 -0.75 6.95
C VAL A 14 8.79 -1.71 8.06
N GLY A 15 8.30 -2.90 7.71
CA GLY A 15 7.69 -3.87 8.61
C GLY A 15 6.59 -4.64 7.89
N SER A 16 5.82 -5.44 8.62
CA SER A 16 4.74 -6.23 8.04
C SER A 16 3.48 -6.27 8.92
N TRP A 17 2.39 -6.70 8.31
CA TRP A 17 1.18 -7.12 9.01
C TRP A 17 1.13 -8.65 9.04
N THR A 18 1.29 -9.20 10.24
CA THR A 18 1.11 -10.63 10.54
C THR A 18 0.15 -10.84 11.72
N ASN A 19 0.18 -9.93 12.69
CA ASN A 19 -0.67 -9.93 13.88
C ASN A 19 -0.90 -8.49 14.41
N ASP A 20 -1.67 -8.36 15.48
CA ASP A 20 -2.06 -7.05 16.04
C ASP A 20 -0.87 -6.21 16.55
N ALA A 21 0.19 -6.89 16.99
CA ALA A 21 1.41 -6.25 17.47
C ALA A 21 2.27 -5.70 16.32
N SER A 22 2.19 -6.32 15.13
CA SER A 22 3.00 -6.00 13.96
C SER A 22 2.38 -4.85 13.16
N ARG A 23 2.97 -3.68 13.29
CA ARG A 23 2.40 -2.40 12.85
C ARG A 23 3.45 -1.56 12.11
N PRO A 24 3.49 -1.61 10.75
CA PRO A 24 4.45 -0.87 9.94
C PRO A 24 4.46 0.64 10.21
N HIS A 25 3.32 1.22 10.59
CA HIS A 25 3.21 2.65 10.90
C HIS A 25 4.01 3.12 12.12
N LYS A 26 4.57 2.20 12.92
CA LYS A 26 5.40 2.53 14.10
C LYS A 26 6.86 2.81 13.74
N ALA A 27 7.29 2.52 12.52
CA ALA A 27 8.65 2.83 12.07
C ALA A 27 8.89 4.35 12.16
N THR A 28 9.95 4.76 12.87
CA THR A 28 10.21 6.18 13.18
C THR A 28 10.61 6.98 11.95
N TRP A 29 11.33 6.36 11.02
CA TRP A 29 11.87 7.02 9.83
C TRP A 29 10.80 7.46 8.83
N ILE A 30 9.60 6.85 8.84
CA ILE A 30 8.47 7.25 7.98
C ILE A 30 7.54 8.30 8.60
N ARG A 31 7.81 8.73 9.85
CA ARG A 31 6.90 9.60 10.60
C ARG A 31 6.80 10.98 9.95
N GLN A 32 5.56 11.38 9.62
CA GLN A 32 5.28 12.67 8.95
C GLN A 32 6.00 12.85 7.61
N GLN A 33 6.42 11.75 6.97
CA GLN A 33 7.10 11.80 5.68
C GLN A 33 6.12 11.55 4.55
N SER A 34 6.25 12.33 3.48
CA SER A 34 5.63 12.04 2.19
C SER A 34 6.43 10.96 1.45
N GLY A 35 5.75 10.18 0.61
CA GLY A 35 6.43 9.17 -0.18
C GLY A 35 5.51 8.15 -0.83
N LEU A 36 6.15 7.10 -1.33
CA LEU A 36 5.52 5.94 -1.92
C LEU A 36 5.58 4.75 -0.96
N TYR A 37 4.60 3.87 -1.05
CA TYR A 37 4.54 2.64 -0.26
C TYR A 37 4.12 1.46 -1.15
N ALA A 38 4.61 0.28 -0.78
CA ALA A 38 4.34 -0.97 -1.47
C ALA A 38 3.86 -2.04 -0.48
N PHE A 39 2.91 -2.86 -0.92
CA PHE A 39 2.49 -4.07 -0.20
C PHE A 39 2.97 -5.29 -0.96
N ILE A 40 3.57 -6.21 -0.23
CA ILE A 40 4.30 -7.35 -0.77
C ILE A 40 3.81 -8.62 -0.09
N ILE A 41 3.55 -9.67 -0.87
CA ILE A 41 3.24 -11.02 -0.37
C ILE A 41 4.21 -11.99 -1.02
N GLY A 42 4.97 -12.73 -0.20
CA GLY A 42 6.09 -13.53 -0.69
C GLY A 42 7.05 -12.64 -1.48
N ASP A 43 7.29 -12.97 -2.75
CA ASP A 43 8.13 -12.20 -3.65
C ASP A 43 7.35 -11.29 -4.61
N SER A 44 6.04 -11.09 -4.41
CA SER A 44 5.22 -10.30 -5.35
C SER A 44 4.81 -8.95 -4.79
N VAL A 45 5.06 -7.88 -5.55
CA VAL A 45 4.49 -6.56 -5.28
C VAL A 45 3.01 -6.58 -5.65
N MET A 46 2.15 -6.52 -4.63
CA MET A 46 0.71 -6.63 -4.79
C MET A 46 0.05 -5.27 -5.00
N TYR A 47 0.58 -4.22 -4.37
CA TYR A 47 0.03 -2.87 -4.42
C TYR A 47 1.12 -1.79 -4.30
N LEU A 48 0.89 -0.66 -4.96
CA LEU A 48 1.66 0.57 -4.83
C LEU A 48 0.73 1.75 -4.56
N GLY A 49 1.15 2.65 -3.68
CA GLY A 49 0.43 3.90 -3.43
C GLY A 49 1.34 5.06 -3.07
N ALA A 50 0.78 6.27 -3.12
CA ALA A 50 1.42 7.52 -2.76
C ALA A 50 0.66 8.22 -1.63
N THR A 51 1.39 8.96 -0.80
CA THR A 51 0.75 9.74 0.28
C THR A 51 1.64 10.88 0.78
N ALA A 52 0.99 11.95 1.25
CA ALA A 52 1.67 13.03 1.95
C ALA A 52 2.17 12.64 3.36
N PHE A 53 1.61 11.58 3.96
CA PHE A 53 1.95 11.15 5.33
C PHE A 53 1.92 9.62 5.43
N LEU A 54 3.09 8.99 5.27
CA LEU A 54 3.27 7.53 5.29
C LEU A 54 2.76 6.91 6.59
N ASP A 55 3.13 7.46 7.74
CA ASP A 55 2.69 6.97 9.06
C ASP A 55 1.17 7.00 9.21
N LYS A 56 0.51 8.10 8.80
CA LYS A 56 -0.97 8.21 8.86
C LYS A 56 -1.63 7.22 7.92
N ARG A 57 -1.12 7.08 6.69
CA ARG A 57 -1.66 6.15 5.69
C ARG A 57 -1.53 4.71 6.15
N LEU A 58 -0.35 4.29 6.61
CA LEU A 58 -0.11 2.94 7.09
C LEU A 58 -0.86 2.64 8.39
N ARG A 59 -1.08 3.65 9.26
CA ARG A 59 -1.95 3.51 10.43
C ARG A 59 -3.39 3.26 10.02
N HIS A 60 -3.89 3.97 9.00
CA HIS A 60 -5.24 3.75 8.48
C HIS A 60 -5.42 2.33 7.94
N TYR A 61 -4.48 1.82 7.14
CA TYR A 61 -4.47 0.41 6.72
C TYR A 61 -4.41 -0.55 7.91
N SER A 62 -3.52 -0.28 8.87
CA SER A 62 -3.40 -1.10 10.09
C SER A 62 -4.70 -1.14 10.88
N ARG A 63 -5.43 -0.02 10.99
CA ARG A 63 -6.72 -0.03 11.69
C ARG A 63 -7.70 -0.95 10.97
N LEU A 64 -7.88 -0.77 9.66
CA LEU A 64 -8.86 -1.52 8.88
C LEU A 64 -8.50 -3.00 8.70
N ALA A 65 -7.22 -3.34 8.71
CA ALA A 65 -6.76 -4.71 8.58
C ALA A 65 -7.18 -5.59 9.76
N PHE A 66 -7.26 -5.01 10.96
CA PHE A 66 -7.47 -5.72 12.24
C PHE A 66 -8.82 -5.41 12.91
N THR A 67 -9.66 -4.57 12.29
CA THR A 67 -11.01 -4.27 12.81
C THR A 67 -12.07 -4.80 11.86
N ASN A 68 -13.15 -5.35 12.43
CA ASN A 68 -14.35 -5.74 11.66
C ASN A 68 -15.22 -4.50 11.38
N VAL A 69 -14.67 -3.48 10.71
CA VAL A 69 -15.44 -2.27 10.40
C VAL A 69 -16.51 -2.59 9.35
N SER A 70 -17.76 -2.31 9.70
CA SER A 70 -18.89 -2.28 8.78
C SER A 70 -18.83 -1.02 7.93
N GLY A 71 -18.38 -1.17 6.69
CA GLY A 71 -18.35 -0.14 5.66
C GLY A 71 -17.52 -0.66 4.51
N GLU A 72 -17.96 -0.49 3.26
CA GLU A 72 -17.31 -1.09 2.09
C GLU A 72 -15.88 -0.57 1.94
N PRO A 73 -14.86 -1.31 2.41
CA PRO A 73 -13.51 -0.80 2.31
C PRO A 73 -13.03 -1.08 0.88
N ARG A 74 -12.18 -0.21 0.33
CA ARG A 74 -11.53 -0.44 -0.97
C ARG A 74 -10.95 -1.85 -1.00
N GLU A 75 -10.94 -2.48 -2.16
CA GLU A 75 -10.57 -3.89 -2.30
C GLU A 75 -9.21 -4.24 -1.66
N VAL A 76 -8.21 -3.34 -1.80
CA VAL A 76 -6.91 -3.48 -1.14
C VAL A 76 -7.01 -3.73 0.37
N HIS A 77 -7.93 -3.08 1.08
CA HIS A 77 -8.13 -3.31 2.52
C HIS A 77 -8.71 -4.70 2.80
N ARG A 78 -9.66 -5.16 1.98
CA ARG A 78 -10.25 -6.50 2.10
C ARG A 78 -9.19 -7.57 1.89
N LYS A 79 -8.32 -7.40 0.90
CA LYS A 79 -7.22 -8.32 0.60
C LYS A 79 -6.21 -8.38 1.75
N ILE A 80 -5.77 -7.23 2.28
CA ILE A 80 -4.87 -7.19 3.44
C ILE A 80 -5.50 -7.93 4.63
N SER A 81 -6.75 -7.62 4.99
CA SER A 81 -7.42 -8.29 6.11
C SER A 81 -7.60 -9.80 5.86
N SER A 82 -7.94 -10.19 4.64
CA SER A 82 -8.07 -11.60 4.24
C SER A 82 -6.76 -12.36 4.34
N CYS A 83 -5.63 -11.77 3.92
CA CYS A 83 -4.30 -12.36 4.07
C CYS A 83 -3.97 -12.58 5.54
N ILE A 84 -4.15 -11.56 6.39
CA ILE A 84 -3.84 -11.65 7.82
C ILE A 84 -4.71 -12.71 8.51
N LYS A 85 -6.00 -12.79 8.19
CA LYS A 85 -6.91 -13.83 8.72
C LYS A 85 -6.49 -15.25 8.32
N GLN A 86 -5.80 -15.40 7.20
CA GLN A 86 -5.24 -16.68 6.72
C GLN A 86 -3.81 -16.93 7.21
N GLY A 87 -3.25 -16.05 8.04
CA GLY A 87 -1.86 -16.14 8.51
C GLY A 87 -0.83 -15.79 7.43
N ILE A 88 -1.24 -15.14 6.33
CA ILE A 88 -0.35 -14.69 5.25
C ILE A 88 0.22 -13.32 5.61
N GLU A 89 1.54 -13.23 5.67
CA GLU A 89 2.25 -11.98 5.88
C GLU A 89 2.06 -11.00 4.72
N VAL A 90 1.76 -9.75 5.06
CA VAL A 90 1.81 -8.63 4.12
C VAL A 90 2.95 -7.71 4.52
N ALA A 91 4.07 -7.83 3.82
CA ALA A 91 5.24 -6.97 3.99
C ALA A 91 4.98 -5.57 3.41
N VAL A 92 5.56 -4.56 4.04
CA VAL A 92 5.45 -3.16 3.65
C VAL A 92 6.83 -2.59 3.41
N ALA A 93 7.02 -2.01 2.24
CA ALA A 93 8.19 -1.21 1.92
C ALA A 93 7.77 0.23 1.60
N ALA A 94 8.64 1.20 1.83
CA ALA A 94 8.38 2.61 1.51
C ALA A 94 9.62 3.31 0.98
N ARG A 95 9.39 4.30 0.13
CA ARG A 95 10.42 5.23 -0.36
C ARG A 95 9.99 6.65 0.00
N ILE A 96 10.78 7.30 0.85
CA ILE A 96 10.50 8.67 1.29
C ILE A 96 10.87 9.64 0.20
N HIS A 97 10.04 10.67 0.06
CA HIS A 97 10.24 11.80 -0.80
C HIS A 97 9.97 13.06 0.02
N PRO A 98 10.96 13.59 0.74
CA PRO A 98 10.74 14.65 1.71
C PRO A 98 10.14 15.89 1.05
N ASN A 99 8.99 16.34 1.55
CA ASN A 99 8.28 17.53 1.07
C ASN A 99 7.86 17.50 -0.41
N ALA A 100 7.86 16.32 -1.05
CA ALA A 100 7.42 16.22 -2.43
C ALA A 100 5.90 16.48 -2.54
N PRO A 101 5.47 17.34 -3.49
CA PRO A 101 4.05 17.57 -3.72
C PRO A 101 3.39 16.28 -4.21
N MET A 102 2.11 16.11 -3.87
CA MET A 102 1.34 14.91 -4.23
C MET A 102 1.28 14.66 -5.74
N GLU A 103 1.40 15.70 -6.57
CA GLU A 103 1.42 15.61 -8.03
C GLU A 103 2.66 14.86 -8.53
N ASN A 104 3.85 15.18 -8.00
CA ASN A 104 5.10 14.50 -8.34
C ASN A 104 5.04 13.03 -7.93
N LEU A 105 4.55 12.76 -6.71
CA LEU A 105 4.38 11.40 -6.21
C LEU A 105 3.38 10.60 -7.05
N SER A 106 2.30 11.23 -7.50
CA SER A 106 1.28 10.58 -8.34
C SER A 106 1.81 10.28 -9.74
N HIS A 107 2.61 11.19 -10.31
CA HIS A 107 3.27 10.97 -11.60
C HIS A 107 4.26 9.81 -11.54
N GLU A 108 5.09 9.76 -10.50
CA GLU A 108 6.03 8.68 -10.27
C GLU A 108 5.33 7.34 -10.00
N LEU A 109 4.30 7.35 -9.15
CA LEU A 109 3.45 6.18 -8.90
C LEU A 109 2.85 5.64 -10.21
N GLY A 110 2.36 6.51 -11.10
CA GLY A 110 1.80 6.10 -12.38
C GLY A 110 2.81 5.37 -13.27
N LYS A 111 4.09 5.77 -13.25
CA LYS A 111 5.15 5.06 -13.98
C LYS A 111 5.40 3.69 -13.37
N LEU A 112 5.58 3.63 -12.05
CA LEU A 112 5.84 2.37 -11.34
C LEU A 112 4.68 1.38 -11.46
N VAL A 113 3.43 1.84 -11.38
CA VAL A 113 2.25 0.96 -11.54
C VAL A 113 2.21 0.38 -12.94
N LYS A 114 2.53 1.15 -13.98
CA LYS A 114 2.60 0.64 -15.36
C LYS A 114 3.73 -0.37 -15.55
N GLU A 115 4.89 -0.12 -14.95
CA GLU A 115 6.07 -0.99 -15.06
C GLU A 115 5.91 -2.29 -14.27
N ILE A 116 5.42 -2.20 -13.03
CA ILE A 116 5.31 -3.33 -12.10
C ILE A 116 4.03 -4.13 -12.34
N ASN A 117 2.97 -3.46 -12.79
CA ASN A 117 1.60 -3.97 -12.93
C ASN A 117 1.09 -4.73 -11.69
N PRO A 118 1.00 -4.09 -10.50
CA PRO A 118 0.55 -4.77 -9.29
C PRO A 118 -0.93 -5.14 -9.37
N ILE A 119 -1.25 -6.40 -9.04
CA ILE A 119 -2.59 -6.98 -9.16
C ILE A 119 -3.65 -6.14 -8.42
N TRP A 120 -3.34 -5.65 -7.22
CA TRP A 120 -4.31 -4.89 -6.41
C TRP A 120 -4.48 -3.44 -6.88
N ASN A 121 -3.58 -2.89 -7.68
CA ASN A 121 -3.79 -1.59 -8.33
C ASN A 121 -4.83 -1.70 -9.45
N ALA A 122 -4.72 -2.70 -10.32
CA ALA A 122 -5.65 -2.91 -11.44
C ALA A 122 -7.11 -3.09 -10.99
N MET A 123 -7.32 -3.86 -9.92
CA MET A 123 -8.68 -4.10 -9.38
C MET A 123 -9.28 -2.87 -8.69
N THR A 124 -8.42 -1.95 -8.22
CA THR A 124 -8.87 -0.69 -7.62
C THR A 124 -9.37 0.31 -8.68
N GLU A 125 -8.85 0.25 -9.90
CA GLU A 125 -9.29 1.09 -11.03
C GLU A 125 -10.54 0.53 -11.73
N GLY A 126 -10.67 -0.79 -11.82
CA GLY A 126 -11.84 -1.46 -12.44
C GLY A 126 -13.19 -1.15 -11.78
N ASN A 127 -13.21 -0.84 -10.48
CA ASN A 127 -14.44 -0.54 -9.73
C ASN A 127 -14.94 0.92 -9.87
N PHE A 128 -14.16 1.83 -10.46
CA PHE A 128 -14.63 3.20 -10.76
C PHE A 128 -15.31 3.33 -12.13
N SER A 129 -15.04 2.40 -13.04
CA SER A 129 -15.54 2.43 -14.41
C SER A 129 -17.00 1.96 -14.54
N THR A 130 -17.48 1.15 -13.59
CA THR A 130 -18.85 0.61 -13.60
C THR A 130 -19.88 1.47 -12.84
N GLN A 131 -19.47 2.54 -12.15
CA GLN A 131 -20.40 3.45 -11.45
C GLN A 131 -20.70 4.76 -12.19
N ARG A 132 -20.19 4.96 -13.41
CA ARG A 132 -20.45 6.18 -14.22
C ARG A 132 -21.30 5.96 -15.48
N LEU A 133 -22.00 4.84 -15.58
CA LEU A 133 -22.96 4.59 -16.65
C LEU A 133 -24.31 4.17 -16.07
N SER A 134 -24.91 5.06 -15.28
CA SER A 134 -26.35 5.06 -15.00
C SER A 134 -26.79 6.49 -14.72
N LYS A 135 -27.02 7.24 -15.79
CA LYS A 135 -27.96 8.37 -15.82
C LYS A 135 -28.82 8.20 -17.06
#